data_AF-A0A7W0PBT7-F1
#
_entry.id   AF-A0A7W0PBT7-F1
#
_cell.length_a   1.000
_cell.length_b   1.000
_cell.length_c   1.000
_cell.angle_alpha   90.00
_cell.angle_beta   90.00
_cell.angle_gamma   90.00
#
_symmetry.space_group_name_H-M   'P 1'
#
loop_
_entity.id
_entity.type
_entity.pdbx_description
1 polymer ?
#
loop_
_entity_poly.entity_id
_entity_poly.type
_entity_poly.pdbx_seq_one_letter_code
_entity_poly.pdbx_strand_id
1 'polypeptide(L)'
;IRNGAKMYVVDPRRTTSAQWADQWLGIEVGSDIALANTLAREIIYAGLVDAEFIGRATSGFEEFRHSVEPWTLERGEEITGIPAAVIKDLAHSYATADRAQICWTLGITEHVTGVDNVLSLINLALLTGNVGKPGAGLNPLRGQNNVQGGGDMGAIPNKYPGFRDVESEEDRLRFEKAWGVELPAKKGMHLSEMFEAMGAGDLRALYVMGENPAESEADATHARRVLTDLDILVVQDIVLTATAQLADVVLPSAADWCEAEGTVTNSERRVQRCRKALDPPGEARPDLQIIAELARRMGHEWPELTAEDAWNELRSLSKMHEGMGYARLEEHGGLQWPCPDEDHPGTMILHERLWTDPLEGPQVPFTPVEWKAPIDALSEDFPLRLTTVRRLDSYNTGVQTDVLSTAPLRQSESLRISPEDGVRLGLPDGSQVRVSSRRGSIEVPLCYEAALRPGLTWMTPHASEEADVNVLTAEDYDPKSGTAEFKAVAIRVEAVAAAGIDPAGAGPTRADIGALDAIGSDYPSSAAGA
;
A
#
# COMPACT_ATOMS: atom_id res chain seq x y z
N ILE A 1 -18.22 15.34 -9.03
CA ILE A 1 -17.71 16.57 -9.69
C ILE A 1 -18.63 17.05 -10.82
N ARG A 2 -18.69 16.37 -11.99
CA ARG A 2 -19.55 16.82 -13.12
C ARG A 2 -21.04 16.96 -12.77
N ASN A 3 -21.53 16.20 -11.78
CA ASN A 3 -22.90 16.27 -11.28
C ASN A 3 -23.07 17.28 -10.11
N GLY A 4 -22.12 18.21 -9.90
CA GLY A 4 -22.21 19.28 -8.90
C GLY A 4 -21.61 18.99 -7.51
N ALA A 5 -21.03 17.80 -7.29
CA ALA A 5 -20.33 17.52 -6.04
C ALA A 5 -19.00 18.27 -5.94
N LYS A 6 -18.73 18.88 -4.78
CA LYS A 6 -17.44 19.50 -4.44
C LYS A 6 -16.36 18.44 -4.22
N MET A 7 -15.11 18.78 -4.55
CA MET A 7 -13.93 17.95 -4.33
C MET A 7 -12.83 18.76 -3.64
N TYR A 8 -12.35 18.21 -2.54
CA TYR A 8 -11.17 18.69 -1.82
C TYR A 8 -10.07 17.65 -1.97
N VAL A 9 -8.84 18.10 -2.21
CA VAL A 9 -7.66 17.21 -2.25
C VAL A 9 -6.70 17.64 -1.17
N VAL A 10 -6.51 16.78 -0.18
CA VAL A 10 -5.49 16.92 0.86
C VAL A 10 -4.32 16.05 0.44
N ASP A 11 -3.25 16.67 -0.05
CA ASP A 11 -2.04 15.98 -0.51
C ASP A 11 -0.89 16.99 -0.47
N PRO A 12 0.29 16.65 0.08
CA PRO A 12 1.44 17.56 0.10
C PRO A 12 1.85 18.01 -1.31
N ARG A 13 1.55 17.21 -2.34
CA ARG A 13 1.79 17.49 -3.75
C ARG A 13 0.52 17.97 -4.44
N ARG A 14 0.68 18.84 -5.44
CA ARG A 14 -0.42 19.23 -6.32
C ARG A 14 -0.61 18.20 -7.43
N THR A 15 -1.21 17.06 -7.08
CA THR A 15 -1.42 15.91 -7.98
C THR A 15 -2.33 16.23 -9.18
N THR A 16 -2.38 15.33 -10.16
CA THR A 16 -3.32 15.45 -11.30
C THR A 16 -4.77 15.47 -10.83
N SER A 17 -5.11 14.75 -9.76
CA SER A 17 -6.44 14.82 -9.11
C SER A 17 -6.71 16.20 -8.50
N ALA A 18 -5.69 16.85 -7.93
CA ALA A 18 -5.82 18.20 -7.37
C ALA A 18 -6.17 19.26 -8.43
N GLN A 19 -5.94 19.00 -9.72
CA GLN A 19 -6.33 19.90 -10.80
C GLN A 19 -7.85 19.97 -11.00
N TRP A 20 -8.58 18.94 -10.56
CA TRP A 20 -10.04 18.85 -10.63
C TRP A 20 -10.73 19.26 -9.33
N ALA A 21 -9.95 19.52 -8.28
CA ALA A 21 -10.45 19.88 -6.97
C ALA A 21 -10.92 21.34 -6.96
N ASP A 22 -12.01 21.61 -6.25
CA ASP A 22 -12.40 22.97 -5.88
C ASP A 22 -11.30 23.61 -5.02
N GLN A 23 -10.64 22.80 -4.18
CA GLN A 23 -9.53 23.25 -3.36
C GLN A 23 -8.50 22.15 -3.14
N TRP A 24 -7.24 22.52 -3.34
CA TRP A 24 -6.08 21.71 -2.97
C TRP A 24 -5.51 22.24 -1.65
N LEU A 25 -5.29 21.33 -0.71
CA LEU A 25 -4.71 21.57 0.60
C LEU A 25 -3.35 20.88 0.62
N GLY A 26 -2.31 21.66 0.36
CA GLY A 26 -0.91 21.23 0.44
C GLY A 26 -0.51 21.02 1.90
N ILE A 27 -0.86 19.88 2.47
CA ILE A 27 -0.61 19.54 3.86
C ILE A 27 0.88 19.27 4.11
N GLU A 28 1.40 19.63 5.28
CA GLU A 28 2.71 19.15 5.76
C GLU A 28 2.67 17.64 6.03
N VAL A 29 3.65 16.90 5.53
CA VAL A 29 3.68 15.43 5.63
C VAL A 29 3.64 14.99 7.11
N GLY A 30 2.67 14.13 7.45
CA GLY A 30 2.48 13.62 8.81
C GLY A 30 1.66 14.55 9.73
N SER A 31 0.97 15.55 9.18
CA SER A 31 0.06 16.43 9.96
C SER A 31 -1.42 16.08 9.80
N ASP A 32 -1.75 14.87 9.36
CA ASP A 32 -3.11 14.41 9.04
C ASP A 32 -4.05 14.43 10.26
N ILE A 33 -3.61 13.90 11.41
CA ILE A 33 -4.37 13.97 12.67
C ILE A 33 -4.56 15.43 13.11
N ALA A 34 -3.56 16.29 12.92
CA ALA A 34 -3.67 17.70 13.26
C ALA A 34 -4.77 18.39 12.42
N LEU A 35 -4.81 18.11 11.12
CA LEU A 35 -5.88 18.60 10.24
C LEU A 35 -7.24 18.04 10.68
N ALA A 36 -7.36 16.72 10.85
CA ALA A 36 -8.63 16.08 11.21
C ALA A 36 -9.17 16.57 12.55
N ASN A 37 -8.34 16.70 13.57
CA ASN A 37 -8.74 17.23 14.87
C ASN A 37 -9.12 18.73 14.80
N THR A 38 -8.45 19.51 13.96
CA THR A 38 -8.80 20.93 13.75
C THR A 38 -10.16 21.06 13.04
N LEU A 39 -10.40 20.24 12.01
CA LEU A 39 -11.71 20.15 11.34
C LEU A 39 -12.80 19.74 12.34
N ALA A 40 -12.55 18.70 13.14
CA ALA A 40 -13.48 18.23 14.16
C ALA A 40 -13.84 19.33 15.16
N ARG A 41 -12.84 20.03 15.70
CA ARG A 41 -13.05 21.14 16.63
C ARG A 41 -13.87 22.26 15.98
N GLU A 42 -13.57 22.65 14.74
CA GLU A 42 -14.32 23.68 14.03
C GLU A 42 -15.79 23.27 13.81
N ILE A 43 -16.05 22.02 13.41
CA ILE A 43 -17.41 21.49 13.23
C ILE A 43 -18.21 21.56 14.55
N ILE A 44 -17.58 21.17 15.66
CA ILE A 44 -18.18 21.22 17.00
C ILE A 44 -18.51 22.65 17.41
N TYR A 45 -17.54 23.57 17.32
CA TYR A 45 -17.73 24.96 17.74
C TYR A 45 -18.71 25.73 16.84
N ALA A 46 -18.79 25.38 15.56
CA ALA A 46 -19.76 25.93 14.63
C ALA A 46 -21.18 25.36 14.82
N GLY A 47 -21.36 24.35 15.67
CA GLY A 47 -22.66 23.69 15.89
C GLY A 47 -23.13 22.89 14.68
N LEU A 48 -22.20 22.38 13.85
CA LEU A 48 -22.48 21.66 12.61
C LEU A 48 -22.46 20.13 12.77
N VAL A 49 -22.53 19.63 14.00
CA VAL A 49 -22.57 18.19 14.30
C VAL A 49 -23.96 17.61 14.04
N ASP A 50 -24.01 16.33 13.67
CA ASP A 50 -25.26 15.56 13.61
C ASP A 50 -25.62 15.03 15.02
N ALA A 51 -26.26 15.88 15.83
CA ALA A 51 -26.55 15.58 17.23
C ALA A 51 -27.49 14.37 17.41
N GLU A 52 -28.45 14.16 16.50
CA GLU A 52 -29.37 13.02 16.56
C GLU A 52 -28.65 11.70 16.22
N PHE A 53 -27.82 11.70 15.17
CA PHE A 53 -26.98 10.56 14.84
C PHE A 53 -26.02 10.23 15.99
N ILE A 54 -25.31 11.25 16.52
CA ILE A 54 -24.35 11.07 17.61
C ILE A 54 -25.03 10.44 18.84
N GLY A 55 -26.13 11.04 19.31
CA GLY A 55 -26.81 10.57 20.52
C GLY A 55 -27.35 9.14 20.41
N ARG A 56 -27.74 8.72 19.20
CA ARG A 56 -28.30 7.39 18.94
C ARG A 56 -27.23 6.34 18.63
N ALA A 57 -26.35 6.61 17.68
CA ALA A 57 -25.50 5.61 17.04
C ALA A 57 -24.06 5.57 17.56
N THR A 58 -23.65 6.53 18.39
CA THR A 58 -22.25 6.69 18.82
C THR A 58 -22.09 6.71 20.34
N SER A 59 -20.87 6.48 20.81
CA SER A 59 -20.48 6.60 22.22
C SER A 59 -19.16 7.37 22.36
N GLY A 60 -18.86 7.91 23.54
CA GLY A 60 -17.58 8.61 23.78
C GLY A 60 -17.46 10.04 23.22
N PHE A 61 -18.54 10.63 22.72
CA PHE A 61 -18.51 11.98 22.09
C PHE A 61 -17.93 13.06 23.01
N GLU A 62 -18.30 13.10 24.30
CA GLU A 62 -17.79 14.13 25.21
C GLU A 62 -16.29 14.00 25.48
N GLU A 63 -15.76 12.78 25.59
CA GLU A 63 -14.31 12.56 25.74
C GLU A 63 -13.57 13.05 24.49
N PHE A 64 -14.07 12.67 23.31
CA PHE A 64 -13.54 13.15 22.04
C PHE A 64 -13.61 14.67 21.90
N ARG A 65 -14.74 15.29 22.26
CA ARG A 65 -14.90 16.75 22.25
C ARG A 65 -13.84 17.44 23.09
N HIS A 66 -13.58 16.94 24.31
CA HIS A 66 -12.51 17.48 25.15
C HIS A 66 -11.12 17.26 24.54
N SER A 67 -10.88 16.12 23.88
CA SER A 67 -9.59 15.83 23.27
C SER A 67 -9.25 16.78 22.10
N VAL A 68 -10.26 17.29 21.39
CA VAL A 68 -10.05 18.20 20.26
C VAL A 68 -9.99 19.68 20.65
N GLU A 69 -10.30 20.05 21.89
CA GLU A 69 -10.26 21.44 22.37
C GLU A 69 -8.97 22.21 22.03
N PRO A 70 -7.75 21.61 22.15
CA PRO A 70 -6.51 22.30 21.84
C PRO A 70 -6.32 22.62 20.33
N TRP A 71 -7.08 21.99 19.44
CA TRP A 71 -6.88 22.03 17.98
C TRP A 71 -7.58 23.22 17.33
N THR A 72 -7.28 24.43 17.80
CA THR A 72 -7.76 25.70 17.21
C THR A 72 -7.34 25.84 15.75
N LEU A 73 -8.04 26.68 14.97
CA LEU A 73 -7.68 26.94 13.57
C LEU A 73 -6.25 27.48 13.45
N GLU A 74 -5.80 28.32 14.39
CA GLU A 74 -4.45 28.88 14.44
C GLU A 74 -3.39 27.77 14.64
N ARG A 75 -3.65 26.85 15.57
CA ARG A 75 -2.78 25.67 15.78
C ARG A 75 -2.77 24.75 14.57
N GLY A 76 -3.93 24.53 13.95
CA GLY A 76 -4.04 23.74 12.72
C GLY A 76 -3.22 24.35 11.60
N GLU A 77 -3.28 25.66 11.40
CA GLU A 77 -2.47 26.38 10.40
C GLU A 77 -0.97 26.23 10.66
N GLU A 78 -0.53 26.42 11.90
CA GLU A 78 0.88 26.29 12.29
C GLU A 78 1.44 24.90 11.96
N ILE A 79 0.72 23.83 12.30
CA ILE A 79 1.22 22.45 12.18
C ILE A 79 1.04 21.90 10.76
N THR A 80 -0.08 22.22 10.10
CA THR A 80 -0.41 21.64 8.79
C THR A 80 0.12 22.44 7.61
N GLY A 81 0.52 23.70 7.84
CA GLY A 81 0.87 24.66 6.79
C GLY A 81 -0.32 25.12 5.93
N ILE A 82 -1.55 24.70 6.28
CA ILE A 82 -2.77 25.06 5.54
C ILE A 82 -3.39 26.30 6.21
N PRO A 83 -3.71 27.37 5.46
CA PRO A 83 -4.31 28.57 6.06
C PRO A 83 -5.60 28.26 6.85
N ALA A 84 -5.76 28.87 8.02
CA ALA A 84 -6.91 28.66 8.91
C ALA A 84 -8.27 28.83 8.20
N ALA A 85 -8.38 29.83 7.32
CA ALA A 85 -9.58 30.06 6.52
C ALA A 85 -9.93 28.88 5.61
N VAL A 86 -8.92 28.21 5.04
CA VAL A 86 -9.11 27.04 4.18
C VAL A 86 -9.55 25.82 5.00
N ILE A 87 -8.94 25.61 6.17
CA ILE A 87 -9.35 24.54 7.10
C ILE A 87 -10.81 24.73 7.50
N LYS A 88 -11.19 25.97 7.83
CA LYS A 88 -12.57 26.34 8.16
C LYS A 88 -13.54 26.06 7.01
N ASP A 89 -13.20 26.49 5.79
CA ASP A 89 -14.05 26.30 4.61
C ASP A 89 -14.27 24.80 4.31
N LEU A 90 -13.25 23.96 4.48
CA LEU A 90 -13.36 22.51 4.36
C LEU A 90 -14.25 21.93 5.47
N ALA A 91 -14.04 22.32 6.74
CA ALA A 91 -14.85 21.85 7.87
C ALA A 91 -16.34 22.11 7.65
N HIS A 92 -16.69 23.34 7.26
CA HIS A 92 -18.07 23.74 7.01
C HIS A 92 -18.64 23.04 5.78
N SER A 93 -17.88 22.93 4.69
CA SER A 93 -18.35 22.26 3.47
C SER A 93 -18.55 20.76 3.66
N TYR A 94 -17.70 20.10 4.45
CA TYR A 94 -17.85 18.67 4.78
C TYR A 94 -19.06 18.43 5.69
N ALA A 95 -19.21 19.22 6.76
CA ALA A 95 -20.29 19.03 7.72
C ALA A 95 -21.69 19.41 7.20
N THR A 96 -21.78 20.34 6.25
CA THR A 96 -23.07 20.76 5.66
C THR A 96 -23.48 19.96 4.42
N ALA A 97 -22.62 19.05 3.94
CA ALA A 97 -22.97 18.19 2.81
C ALA A 97 -23.99 17.13 3.23
N ASP A 98 -25.06 16.96 2.43
CA ASP A 98 -26.04 15.87 2.61
C ASP A 98 -25.35 14.49 2.65
N ARG A 99 -24.33 14.35 1.80
CA ARG A 99 -23.52 13.15 1.66
C ARG A 99 -22.07 13.54 1.36
N ALA A 100 -21.15 13.03 2.15
CA ALA A 100 -19.72 13.21 1.93
C ALA A 100 -18.97 11.89 2.01
N GLN A 101 -17.97 11.75 1.14
CA GLN A 101 -17.07 10.60 1.12
C GLN A 101 -15.66 11.06 1.49
N ILE A 102 -15.01 10.32 2.38
CA ILE A 102 -13.57 10.42 2.62
C ILE A 102 -12.92 9.26 1.89
N CYS A 103 -12.03 9.55 0.94
CA CYS A 103 -11.29 8.56 0.17
C CYS A 103 -9.81 8.73 0.43
N TRP A 104 -9.10 7.65 0.77
CA TRP A 104 -7.67 7.71 1.04
C TRP A 104 -6.93 6.50 0.51
N THR A 105 -5.60 6.61 0.46
CA THR A 105 -4.67 5.53 0.10
C THR A 105 -3.51 5.56 1.12
N LEU A 106 -2.28 5.37 0.64
CA LEU A 106 -1.07 5.20 1.42
C LEU A 106 -0.60 6.48 2.12
N GLY A 107 -1.02 7.67 1.66
CA GLY A 107 -0.70 8.93 2.33
C GLY A 107 -1.29 9.07 3.73
N ILE A 108 -2.21 8.17 4.11
CA ILE A 108 -2.77 8.08 5.47
C ILE A 108 -2.15 6.92 6.23
N THR A 109 -1.89 5.78 5.58
CA THR A 109 -1.55 4.52 6.26
C THR A 109 -0.07 4.21 6.36
N GLU A 110 0.79 4.74 5.48
CA GLU A 110 2.25 4.50 5.50
C GLU A 110 2.99 5.55 6.33
N HIS A 111 2.50 5.69 7.57
CA HIS A 111 3.00 6.55 8.64
C HIS A 111 3.02 5.72 9.93
N VAL A 112 3.89 6.08 10.88
CA VAL A 112 3.90 5.42 12.20
C VAL A 112 2.66 5.69 13.07
N THR A 113 1.80 6.59 12.61
CA THR A 113 0.47 6.87 13.18
C THR A 113 -0.65 6.40 12.25
N GLY A 114 -0.38 5.47 11.33
CA GLY A 114 -1.31 5.11 10.25
C GLY A 114 -2.70 4.71 10.73
N VAL A 115 -2.80 3.92 11.81
CA VAL A 115 -4.08 3.55 12.40
C VAL A 115 -4.78 4.75 13.05
N ASP A 116 -4.03 5.62 13.72
CA ASP A 116 -4.57 6.83 14.36
C ASP A 116 -5.02 7.89 13.34
N ASN A 117 -4.35 7.98 12.19
CA ASN A 117 -4.79 8.79 11.06
C ASN A 117 -6.17 8.30 10.58
N VAL A 118 -6.36 7.00 10.39
CA VAL A 118 -7.66 6.43 9.98
C VAL A 118 -8.75 6.68 11.03
N LEU A 119 -8.44 6.49 12.33
CA LEU A 119 -9.37 6.76 13.42
C LEU A 119 -9.80 8.23 13.48
N SER A 120 -8.88 9.17 13.20
CA SER A 120 -9.20 10.60 13.11
C SER A 120 -10.23 10.90 12.00
N LEU A 121 -10.13 10.23 10.85
CA LEU A 121 -11.09 10.36 9.75
C LEU A 121 -12.43 9.71 10.08
N ILE A 122 -12.43 8.57 10.79
CA ILE A 122 -13.65 7.93 11.31
C ILE A 122 -14.39 8.89 12.23
N ASN A 123 -13.69 9.58 13.14
CA ASN A 123 -14.32 10.57 14.02
C ASN A 123 -15.03 11.69 13.22
N LEU A 124 -14.45 12.19 12.12
CA LEU A 124 -15.11 13.18 11.26
C LEU A 124 -16.41 12.66 10.64
N ALA A 125 -16.39 11.42 10.14
CA ALA A 125 -17.58 10.80 9.58
C ALA A 125 -18.67 10.56 10.64
N LEU A 126 -18.28 10.18 11.85
CA LEU A 126 -19.20 10.03 12.98
C LEU A 126 -19.79 11.38 13.43
N LEU A 127 -18.99 12.45 13.47
CA LEU A 127 -19.44 13.81 13.82
C LEU A 127 -20.57 14.31 12.92
N THR A 128 -20.58 13.88 11.65
CA THR A 128 -21.42 14.43 10.60
C THR A 128 -22.43 13.43 10.04
N GLY A 129 -22.53 12.23 10.63
CA GLY A 129 -23.39 11.16 10.12
C GLY A 129 -23.05 10.76 8.66
N ASN A 130 -21.80 10.87 8.23
CA ASN A 130 -21.37 10.52 6.87
C ASN A 130 -20.85 9.08 6.78
N VAL A 131 -21.63 8.13 7.30
CA VAL A 131 -21.37 6.69 7.28
C VAL A 131 -22.69 5.94 7.14
N GLY A 132 -22.70 4.72 6.59
CA GLY A 132 -23.91 3.87 6.57
C GLY A 132 -25.04 4.34 5.65
N LYS A 133 -24.75 5.20 4.67
CA LYS A 133 -25.75 5.72 3.73
C LYS A 133 -25.19 5.82 2.29
N PRO A 134 -26.04 5.68 1.26
CA PRO A 134 -25.59 5.75 -0.14
C PRO A 134 -24.93 7.09 -0.49
N GLY A 135 -23.73 7.04 -1.07
CA GLY A 135 -22.98 8.23 -1.48
C GLY A 135 -22.23 8.93 -0.34
N ALA A 136 -22.19 8.34 0.85
CA ALA A 136 -21.32 8.77 1.95
C ALA A 136 -20.35 7.64 2.33
N GLY A 137 -19.50 7.89 3.33
CA GLY A 137 -18.69 6.86 3.95
C GLY A 137 -17.19 7.07 3.81
N LEU A 138 -16.48 6.12 4.39
CA LEU A 138 -15.03 6.06 4.46
C LEU A 138 -14.55 4.98 3.49
N ASN A 139 -13.74 5.38 2.50
CA ASN A 139 -13.37 4.54 1.38
C ASN A 139 -11.84 4.44 1.30
N PRO A 140 -11.23 3.46 1.99
CA PRO A 140 -9.84 3.11 1.75
C PRO A 140 -9.73 2.54 0.33
N LEU A 141 -9.10 3.30 -0.57
CA LEU A 141 -8.83 2.86 -1.94
C LEU A 141 -7.65 1.90 -1.88
N ARG A 142 -7.95 0.60 -1.89
CA ARG A 142 -6.96 -0.46 -1.81
C ARG A 142 -6.11 -0.46 -3.08
N GLY A 143 -4.81 -0.73 -2.91
CA GLY A 143 -3.84 -0.70 -4.01
C GLY A 143 -3.91 -1.93 -4.90
N GLN A 144 -3.51 -3.09 -4.37
CA GLN A 144 -3.44 -4.32 -5.15
C GLN A 144 -4.81 -4.92 -5.45
N ASN A 145 -4.93 -5.56 -6.62
CA ASN A 145 -6.16 -6.13 -7.17
C ASN A 145 -6.93 -7.04 -6.19
N ASN A 146 -6.20 -7.75 -5.33
CA ASN A 146 -6.77 -8.74 -4.42
C ASN A 146 -6.32 -8.58 -2.96
N VAL A 147 -5.81 -7.41 -2.56
CA VAL A 147 -5.42 -7.19 -1.14
C VAL A 147 -6.62 -7.29 -0.20
N GLN A 148 -7.81 -6.92 -0.68
CA GLN A 148 -9.04 -7.14 0.06
C GLN A 148 -9.29 -8.64 0.22
N GLY A 149 -9.19 -9.41 -0.86
CA GLY A 149 -9.38 -10.87 -0.85
C GLY A 149 -8.36 -11.57 0.05
N GLY A 150 -7.07 -11.23 -0.02
CA GLY A 150 -6.06 -11.78 0.89
C GLY A 150 -6.46 -11.62 2.37
N GLY A 151 -6.90 -10.43 2.76
CA GLY A 151 -7.45 -10.19 4.10
C GLY A 151 -8.72 -10.99 4.40
N ASP A 152 -9.63 -11.08 3.44
CA ASP A 152 -10.88 -11.85 3.56
C ASP A 152 -10.59 -13.36 3.77
N MET A 153 -9.52 -13.88 3.15
CA MET A 153 -9.10 -15.29 3.23
C MET A 153 -8.20 -15.59 4.44
N GLY A 154 -7.88 -14.59 5.28
CA GLY A 154 -7.04 -14.79 6.46
C GLY A 154 -5.53 -14.74 6.21
N ALA A 155 -5.07 -14.11 5.12
CA ALA A 155 -3.65 -13.77 4.92
C ALA A 155 -3.21 -12.59 5.82
N ILE A 156 -3.58 -12.65 7.11
CA ILE A 156 -3.28 -11.68 8.16
C ILE A 156 -3.05 -12.51 9.44
N PRO A 157 -1.96 -12.28 10.19
CA PRO A 157 -1.51 -13.21 11.24
C PRO A 157 -2.47 -13.43 12.41
N ASN A 158 -3.50 -12.58 12.56
CA ASN A 158 -4.50 -12.69 13.61
C ASN A 158 -5.91 -13.03 13.11
N LYS A 159 -6.07 -13.45 11.85
CA LYS A 159 -7.38 -13.76 11.27
C LYS A 159 -7.42 -15.10 10.54
N TYR A 160 -8.52 -15.83 10.74
CA TYR A 160 -8.99 -16.87 9.84
C TYR A 160 -9.88 -16.26 8.73
N PRO A 161 -10.22 -17.02 7.67
CA PRO A 161 -11.19 -16.60 6.65
C PRO A 161 -12.47 -15.98 7.22
N GLY A 162 -12.95 -14.90 6.61
CA GLY A 162 -14.10 -14.14 7.10
C GLY A 162 -13.83 -13.32 8.35
N PHE A 163 -12.60 -12.80 8.50
CA PHE A 163 -12.20 -11.93 9.62
C PHE A 163 -12.48 -12.52 11.01
N ARG A 164 -12.46 -13.85 11.14
CA ARG A 164 -12.62 -14.54 12.43
C ARG A 164 -11.32 -14.49 13.19
N ASP A 165 -11.37 -14.29 14.51
CA ASP A 165 -10.16 -14.04 15.29
C ASP A 165 -9.48 -15.37 15.66
N VAL A 166 -8.16 -15.46 15.48
CA VAL A 166 -7.41 -16.67 15.85
C VAL A 166 -7.34 -16.88 17.37
N GLU A 167 -7.47 -15.80 18.14
CA GLU A 167 -7.45 -15.84 19.61
C GLU A 167 -8.84 -16.14 20.19
N SER A 168 -9.89 -16.14 19.36
CA SER A 168 -11.24 -16.55 19.73
C SER A 168 -11.33 -18.08 19.80
N GLU A 169 -11.62 -18.62 20.99
CA GLU A 169 -11.77 -20.07 21.20
C GLU A 169 -12.91 -20.66 20.35
N GLU A 170 -14.04 -19.96 20.24
CA GLU A 170 -15.18 -20.38 19.42
C GLU A 170 -14.78 -20.52 17.94
N ASP A 171 -14.03 -19.54 17.43
CA ASP A 171 -13.57 -19.55 16.04
C ASP A 171 -12.55 -20.65 15.81
N ARG A 172 -11.55 -20.75 16.68
CA ARG A 172 -10.52 -21.79 16.60
C ARG A 172 -11.17 -23.18 16.56
N LEU A 173 -12.06 -23.51 17.48
CA LEU A 173 -12.74 -24.81 17.53
C LEU A 173 -13.55 -25.11 16.26
N ARG A 174 -14.13 -24.08 15.62
CA ARG A 174 -14.82 -24.24 14.34
C ARG A 174 -13.86 -24.67 13.22
N PHE A 175 -12.72 -24.01 13.10
CA PHE A 175 -11.70 -24.33 12.09
C PHE A 175 -11.00 -25.66 12.39
N GLU A 176 -10.66 -25.95 13.65
CA GLU A 176 -10.09 -27.25 14.07
C GLU A 176 -11.01 -28.42 13.72
N LYS A 177 -12.32 -28.25 13.94
CA LYS A 177 -13.31 -29.27 13.56
C LYS A 177 -13.36 -29.50 12.05
N ALA A 178 -13.24 -28.44 11.25
CA ALA A 178 -13.30 -28.54 9.80
C ALA A 178 -12.01 -29.17 9.21
N TRP A 179 -10.86 -28.80 9.74
CA TRP A 179 -9.56 -29.23 9.23
C TRP A 179 -8.99 -30.47 9.92
N GLY A 180 -9.59 -30.91 11.04
CA GLY A 180 -9.18 -32.12 11.75
C GLY A 180 -7.81 -32.01 12.43
N VAL A 181 -7.36 -30.79 12.75
CA VAL A 181 -6.06 -30.50 13.38
C VAL A 181 -6.24 -29.50 14.51
N GLU A 182 -5.32 -29.51 15.48
CA GLU A 182 -5.22 -28.46 16.50
C GLU A 182 -4.54 -27.23 15.89
N LEU A 183 -5.07 -26.05 16.19
CA LEU A 183 -4.58 -24.78 15.64
C LEU A 183 -3.93 -23.91 16.73
N PRO A 184 -2.95 -23.06 16.38
CA PRO A 184 -2.36 -22.13 17.32
C PRO A 184 -3.41 -21.19 17.95
N ALA A 185 -3.34 -21.01 19.26
CA ALA A 185 -4.24 -20.14 20.03
C ALA A 185 -3.78 -18.67 20.11
N LYS A 186 -2.70 -18.33 19.43
CA LYS A 186 -2.08 -17.00 19.45
C LYS A 186 -1.88 -16.52 18.03
N LYS A 187 -1.95 -15.20 17.84
CA LYS A 187 -1.60 -14.58 16.56
C LYS A 187 -0.15 -14.86 16.16
N GLY A 188 0.08 -14.94 14.84
CA GLY A 188 1.42 -14.94 14.26
C GLY A 188 2.07 -13.56 14.25
N MET A 189 3.25 -13.48 13.63
CA MET A 189 3.98 -12.24 13.40
C MET A 189 3.45 -11.52 12.16
N HIS A 190 3.36 -10.19 12.20
CA HIS A 190 3.22 -9.39 10.97
C HIS A 190 4.57 -9.18 10.29
N LEU A 191 4.57 -8.62 9.08
CA LEU A 191 5.78 -8.53 8.25
C LEU A 191 6.96 -7.84 8.95
N SER A 192 6.76 -6.66 9.56
CA SER A 192 7.84 -6.00 10.30
C SER A 192 8.36 -6.82 11.50
N GLU A 193 7.48 -7.50 12.26
CA GLU A 193 7.89 -8.44 13.32
C GLU A 193 8.69 -9.62 12.75
N MET A 194 8.35 -10.09 11.54
CA MET A 194 9.12 -11.14 10.87
C MET A 194 10.53 -10.65 10.52
N PHE A 195 10.69 -9.42 10.02
CA PHE A 195 12.00 -8.83 9.74
C PHE A 195 12.85 -8.63 11.00
N GLU A 196 12.24 -8.15 12.09
CA GLU A 196 12.89 -8.10 13.40
C GLU A 196 13.34 -9.50 13.85
N ALA A 197 12.47 -10.50 13.75
CA ALA A 197 12.75 -11.88 14.14
C ALA A 197 13.84 -12.53 13.27
N MET A 198 13.92 -12.20 11.97
CA MET A 198 15.03 -12.62 11.10
C MET A 198 16.35 -12.00 11.56
N GLY A 199 16.35 -10.69 11.84
CA GLY A 199 17.54 -9.99 12.34
C GLY A 199 18.02 -10.49 13.71
N ALA A 200 17.10 -10.86 14.59
CA ALA A 200 17.40 -11.49 15.89
C ALA A 200 17.79 -12.97 15.76
N GLY A 201 17.40 -13.61 14.65
CA GLY A 201 17.63 -15.02 14.41
C GLY A 201 16.63 -15.97 15.08
N ASP A 202 15.45 -15.46 15.44
CA ASP A 202 14.31 -16.23 15.93
C ASP A 202 13.47 -16.81 14.78
N LEU A 203 13.54 -16.19 13.59
CA LEU A 203 12.96 -16.71 12.34
C LEU A 203 14.09 -17.11 11.39
N ARG A 204 14.11 -18.39 10.98
CA ARG A 204 15.19 -18.99 10.16
C ARG A 204 14.74 -19.54 8.82
N ALA A 205 13.43 -19.68 8.63
CA ALA A 205 12.84 -20.21 7.41
C ALA A 205 11.72 -19.27 6.96
N LEU A 206 11.74 -18.86 5.69
CA LEU A 206 10.72 -18.01 5.10
C LEU A 206 10.21 -18.61 3.80
N TYR A 207 8.89 -18.62 3.64
CA TYR A 207 8.23 -18.94 2.37
C TYR A 207 7.49 -17.71 1.87
N VAL A 208 8.03 -17.07 0.84
CA VAL A 208 7.45 -15.89 0.17
C VAL A 208 6.65 -16.34 -1.04
N MET A 209 5.41 -15.86 -1.18
CA MET A 209 4.54 -16.18 -2.31
C MET A 209 4.00 -14.90 -2.93
N GLY A 210 4.34 -14.64 -4.20
CA GLY A 210 3.84 -13.49 -4.96
C GLY A 210 4.24 -12.12 -4.41
N GLU A 211 5.34 -12.04 -3.66
CA GLU A 211 5.86 -10.82 -3.06
C GLU A 211 7.36 -10.65 -3.30
N ASN A 212 7.83 -9.40 -3.19
CA ASN A 212 9.21 -9.03 -3.49
C ASN A 212 9.84 -8.16 -2.38
N PRO A 213 9.90 -8.65 -1.13
CA PRO A 213 10.37 -7.87 0.01
C PRO A 213 11.82 -7.38 -0.09
N ALA A 214 12.67 -8.02 -0.90
CA ALA A 214 14.03 -7.53 -1.16
C ALA A 214 14.07 -6.16 -1.86
N GLU A 215 12.95 -5.69 -2.40
CA GLU A 215 12.80 -4.36 -3.02
C GLU A 215 11.65 -3.55 -2.43
N SER A 216 10.57 -4.19 -1.97
CA SER A 216 9.39 -3.47 -1.47
C SER A 216 9.49 -3.06 0.00
N GLU A 217 10.33 -3.72 0.80
CA GLU A 217 10.46 -3.39 2.22
C GLU A 217 11.21 -2.08 2.47
N ALA A 218 10.87 -1.45 3.59
CA ALA A 218 11.64 -0.32 4.06
C ALA A 218 13.04 -0.77 4.53
N ASP A 219 14.03 0.12 4.41
CA ASP A 219 15.44 -0.22 4.55
C ASP A 219 15.80 -1.49 3.74
N ALA A 220 15.74 -1.37 2.41
CA ALA A 220 16.03 -2.48 1.50
C ALA A 220 17.43 -3.09 1.71
N THR A 221 18.37 -2.32 2.29
CA THR A 221 19.71 -2.85 2.64
C THR A 221 19.61 -3.83 3.79
N HIS A 222 18.91 -3.46 4.87
CA HIS A 222 18.62 -4.35 5.98
C HIS A 222 17.83 -5.58 5.49
N ALA A 223 16.76 -5.37 4.72
CA ALA A 223 15.88 -6.42 4.26
C ALA A 223 16.64 -7.51 3.48
N ARG A 224 17.46 -7.12 2.50
CA ARG A 224 18.29 -8.06 1.71
C ARG A 224 19.27 -8.84 2.57
N ARG A 225 19.89 -8.18 3.55
CA ARG A 225 20.84 -8.82 4.46
C ARG A 225 20.15 -9.92 5.25
N VAL A 226 19.04 -9.61 5.93
CA VAL A 226 18.37 -10.60 6.79
C VAL A 226 17.70 -11.72 6.00
N LEU A 227 17.24 -11.46 4.77
CA LEU A 227 16.77 -12.50 3.86
C LEU A 227 17.88 -13.47 3.44
N THR A 228 19.10 -12.97 3.23
CA THR A 228 20.28 -13.79 2.88
C THR A 228 20.78 -14.63 4.06
N ASP A 229 20.53 -14.18 5.29
CA ASP A 229 20.98 -14.84 6.52
C ASP A 229 20.04 -15.98 6.99
N LEU A 230 18.95 -16.26 6.25
CA LEU A 230 18.03 -17.37 6.53
C LEU A 230 18.68 -18.74 6.29
N ASP A 231 18.23 -19.75 7.02
CA ASP A 231 18.64 -21.15 6.78
C ASP A 231 17.95 -21.73 5.54
N ILE A 232 16.74 -21.23 5.23
CA ILE A 232 16.00 -21.55 4.01
C ILE A 232 15.07 -20.41 3.59
N LEU A 233 15.21 -19.96 2.36
CA LEU A 233 14.31 -19.02 1.68
C LEU A 233 13.67 -19.71 0.47
N VAL A 234 12.35 -19.91 0.53
CA VAL A 234 11.54 -20.41 -0.58
C VAL A 234 10.77 -19.25 -1.18
N VAL A 235 10.81 -19.11 -2.50
CA VAL A 235 10.05 -18.08 -3.23
C VAL A 235 9.18 -18.73 -4.29
N GLN A 236 7.87 -18.49 -4.23
CA GLN A 236 6.90 -18.87 -5.26
C GLN A 236 6.46 -17.63 -6.01
N ASP A 237 6.80 -17.54 -7.30
CA ASP A 237 6.54 -16.35 -8.10
C ASP A 237 6.38 -16.72 -9.59
N ILE A 238 5.79 -15.81 -10.35
CA ILE A 238 5.59 -15.90 -11.80
C ILE A 238 6.81 -15.40 -12.58
N VAL A 239 7.69 -14.62 -11.93
CA VAL A 239 8.91 -14.06 -12.51
C VAL A 239 10.08 -14.16 -11.52
N LEU A 240 11.32 -14.08 -12.02
CA LEU A 240 12.51 -14.09 -11.18
C LEU A 240 12.74 -12.70 -10.54
N THR A 241 12.04 -12.43 -9.44
CA THR A 241 12.16 -11.19 -8.65
C THR A 241 13.52 -11.08 -7.94
N ALA A 242 13.87 -9.89 -7.45
CA ALA A 242 15.06 -9.71 -6.62
C ALA A 242 15.03 -10.59 -5.36
N THR A 243 13.86 -10.82 -4.78
CA THR A 243 13.70 -11.76 -3.66
C THR A 243 13.95 -13.21 -4.12
N ALA A 244 13.42 -13.61 -5.27
CA ALA A 244 13.66 -14.94 -5.84
C ALA A 244 15.15 -15.19 -6.17
N GLN A 245 15.90 -14.15 -6.51
CA GLN A 245 17.35 -14.26 -6.74
C GLN A 245 18.14 -14.55 -5.45
N LEU A 246 17.60 -14.21 -4.28
CA LEU A 246 18.18 -14.54 -2.97
C LEU A 246 17.77 -15.93 -2.47
N ALA A 247 16.78 -16.57 -3.11
CA ALA A 247 16.15 -17.78 -2.61
C ALA A 247 17.00 -19.04 -2.80
N ASP A 248 16.90 -19.98 -1.85
CA ASP A 248 17.44 -21.33 -2.00
C ASP A 248 16.59 -22.17 -2.96
N VAL A 249 15.28 -21.93 -2.97
CA VAL A 249 14.32 -22.64 -3.81
C VAL A 249 13.37 -21.64 -4.45
N VAL A 250 13.24 -21.70 -5.78
CA VAL A 250 12.23 -20.97 -6.54
C VAL A 250 11.21 -21.95 -7.10
N LEU A 251 9.92 -21.70 -6.82
CA LEU A 251 8.79 -22.48 -7.30
C LEU A 251 8.02 -21.66 -8.35
N PRO A 252 8.01 -22.05 -9.63
CA PRO A 252 7.36 -21.27 -10.68
C PRO A 252 5.84 -21.36 -10.55
N SER A 253 5.18 -20.22 -10.36
CA SER A 253 3.72 -20.10 -10.28
C SER A 253 3.09 -19.72 -11.61
N ALA A 254 1.81 -20.05 -11.77
CA ALA A 254 0.97 -19.59 -12.86
C ALA A 254 0.49 -18.15 -12.63
N ALA A 255 0.32 -17.38 -13.69
CA ALA A 255 -0.30 -16.06 -13.63
C ALA A 255 -1.81 -16.16 -13.38
N ASP A 256 -2.24 -16.03 -12.12
CA ASP A 256 -3.65 -16.20 -11.71
C ASP A 256 -4.69 -15.40 -12.51
N TRP A 257 -4.32 -14.27 -13.12
CA TRP A 257 -5.26 -13.46 -13.89
C TRP A 257 -5.59 -14.04 -15.28
N CYS A 258 -4.80 -14.99 -15.81
CA CYS A 258 -5.03 -15.59 -17.12
C CYS A 258 -4.68 -17.08 -17.26
N GLU A 259 -3.90 -17.66 -16.35
CA GLU A 259 -3.39 -19.03 -16.43
C GLU A 259 -4.05 -19.99 -15.42
N ALA A 260 -4.78 -19.44 -14.43
CA ALA A 260 -5.53 -20.20 -13.44
C ALA A 260 -6.99 -19.72 -13.32
N GLU A 261 -7.82 -20.50 -12.61
CA GLU A 261 -9.16 -20.10 -12.20
C GLU A 261 -9.15 -19.70 -10.72
N GLY A 262 -10.07 -18.82 -10.33
CA GLY A 262 -10.18 -18.38 -8.94
C GLY A 262 -11.12 -17.20 -8.77
N THR A 263 -10.90 -16.45 -7.70
CA THR A 263 -11.63 -15.21 -7.41
C THR A 263 -10.69 -14.10 -6.95
N VAL A 264 -11.03 -12.87 -7.30
CA VAL A 264 -10.41 -11.66 -6.74
C VAL A 264 -11.46 -10.80 -6.05
N THR A 265 -11.10 -10.17 -4.94
CA THR A 265 -11.92 -9.18 -4.24
C THR A 265 -11.32 -7.79 -4.39
N ASN A 266 -12.09 -6.87 -4.96
CA ASN A 266 -11.65 -5.50 -5.21
C ASN A 266 -11.88 -4.54 -4.01
N SER A 267 -11.56 -3.26 -4.19
CA SER A 267 -11.68 -2.21 -3.15
C SER A 267 -13.10 -2.01 -2.59
N GLU A 268 -14.15 -2.29 -3.38
CA GLU A 268 -15.55 -2.17 -2.93
C GLU A 268 -16.08 -3.48 -2.32
N ARG A 269 -15.19 -4.44 -2.01
CA ARG A 269 -15.48 -5.79 -1.50
C ARG A 269 -16.19 -6.70 -2.49
N ARG A 270 -16.17 -6.36 -3.79
CA ARG A 270 -16.78 -7.22 -4.81
C ARG A 270 -15.86 -8.39 -5.10
N VAL A 271 -16.35 -9.59 -4.81
CA VAL A 271 -15.73 -10.85 -5.23
C VAL A 271 -16.10 -11.10 -6.69
N GLN A 272 -15.10 -11.30 -7.54
CA GLN A 272 -15.25 -11.50 -8.97
C GLN A 272 -14.51 -12.77 -9.39
N ARG A 273 -15.11 -13.55 -10.31
CA ARG A 273 -14.51 -14.78 -10.84
C ARG A 273 -13.42 -14.47 -11.88
N CYS A 274 -12.23 -15.03 -11.67
CA CYS A 274 -11.15 -15.13 -12.64
C CYS A 274 -11.26 -16.46 -13.40
N ARG A 275 -11.02 -16.43 -14.72
CA ARG A 275 -11.11 -17.61 -15.58
C ARG A 275 -9.77 -17.83 -16.27
N LYS A 276 -9.41 -19.11 -16.36
CA LYS A 276 -8.28 -19.54 -17.16
C LYS A 276 -8.52 -19.22 -18.63
N ALA A 277 -7.59 -18.49 -19.23
CA ALA A 277 -7.58 -18.12 -20.64
C ALA A 277 -6.41 -18.79 -21.39
N LEU A 278 -5.31 -19.09 -20.70
CA LEU A 278 -4.08 -19.66 -21.23
C LEU A 278 -3.61 -20.82 -20.34
N ASP A 279 -2.78 -21.71 -20.89
CA ASP A 279 -2.05 -22.68 -20.08
C ASP A 279 -0.80 -22.03 -19.46
N PRO A 280 -0.43 -22.36 -18.21
CA PRO A 280 0.80 -21.87 -17.61
C PRO A 280 2.05 -22.28 -18.42
N PRO A 281 3.11 -21.46 -18.44
CA PRO A 281 4.33 -21.75 -19.17
C PRO A 281 5.16 -22.86 -18.51
N GLY A 282 5.71 -23.76 -19.33
CA GLY A 282 6.65 -24.77 -18.87
C GLY A 282 6.06 -25.70 -17.81
N GLU A 283 6.68 -25.74 -16.63
CA GLU A 283 6.24 -26.53 -15.47
C GLU A 283 5.52 -25.71 -14.41
N ALA A 284 5.20 -24.44 -14.71
CA ALA A 284 4.46 -23.56 -13.79
C ALA A 284 3.09 -24.16 -13.45
N ARG A 285 2.66 -23.96 -12.20
CA ARG A 285 1.38 -24.48 -11.69
C ARG A 285 0.63 -23.40 -10.92
N PRO A 286 -0.71 -23.45 -10.85
CA PRO A 286 -1.48 -22.59 -9.96
C PRO A 286 -0.97 -22.67 -8.52
N ASP A 287 -0.93 -21.53 -7.81
CA ASP A 287 -0.38 -21.44 -6.45
C ASP A 287 -0.97 -22.50 -5.50
N LEU A 288 -2.30 -22.69 -5.57
CA LEU A 288 -3.02 -23.68 -4.77
C LEU A 288 -2.50 -25.11 -4.98
N GLN A 289 -2.16 -25.48 -6.21
CA GLN A 289 -1.66 -26.83 -6.51
C GLN A 289 -0.25 -27.05 -5.95
N ILE A 290 0.59 -26.01 -5.98
CA ILE A 290 1.94 -26.07 -5.40
C ILE A 290 1.84 -26.24 -3.88
N ILE A 291 1.01 -25.44 -3.21
CA ILE A 291 0.75 -25.55 -1.77
C ILE A 291 0.20 -26.93 -1.40
N ALA A 292 -0.78 -27.44 -2.15
CA ALA A 292 -1.36 -28.76 -1.89
C ALA A 292 -0.36 -29.91 -2.08
N GLU A 293 0.53 -29.83 -3.07
CA GLU A 293 1.60 -30.80 -3.25
C GLU A 293 2.65 -30.73 -2.13
N LEU A 294 3.02 -29.52 -1.68
CA LEU A 294 3.91 -29.34 -0.54
C LEU A 294 3.31 -29.93 0.74
N ALA A 295 2.04 -29.64 1.03
CA ALA A 295 1.33 -30.21 2.18
C ALA A 295 1.32 -31.74 2.14
N ARG A 296 1.06 -32.34 0.95
CA ARG A 296 1.12 -33.80 0.77
C ARG A 296 2.51 -34.38 1.03
N ARG A 297 3.56 -33.71 0.58
CA ARG A 297 4.95 -34.13 0.85
C ARG A 297 5.36 -33.98 2.31
N MET A 298 4.72 -33.07 3.05
CA MET A 298 4.90 -32.90 4.49
C MET A 298 4.05 -33.89 5.32
N GLY A 299 3.31 -34.80 4.68
CA GLY A 299 2.57 -35.86 5.35
C GLY A 299 1.09 -35.55 5.60
N HIS A 300 0.53 -34.49 5.01
CA HIS A 300 -0.90 -34.21 5.08
C HIS A 300 -1.69 -34.89 3.95
N GLU A 301 -2.90 -35.33 4.24
CA GLU A 301 -3.79 -35.97 3.25
C GLU A 301 -4.70 -34.94 2.58
N TRP A 302 -4.14 -34.04 1.76
CA TRP A 302 -4.93 -33.08 0.99
C TRP A 302 -5.40 -33.69 -0.33
N PRO A 303 -6.67 -33.50 -0.73
CA PRO A 303 -7.14 -33.94 -2.04
C PRO A 303 -6.53 -33.08 -3.16
N GLU A 304 -6.72 -33.52 -4.41
CA GLU A 304 -6.51 -32.62 -5.56
C GLU A 304 -7.62 -31.56 -5.56
N LEU A 305 -7.30 -30.37 -5.05
CA LEU A 305 -8.24 -29.26 -4.92
C LEU A 305 -8.31 -28.44 -6.20
N THR A 306 -9.53 -28.19 -6.69
CA THR A 306 -9.77 -27.08 -7.62
C THR A 306 -9.95 -25.76 -6.85
N ALA A 307 -9.84 -24.63 -7.55
CA ALA A 307 -10.12 -23.34 -6.95
C ALA A 307 -11.58 -23.23 -6.45
N GLU A 308 -12.53 -23.86 -7.13
CA GLU A 308 -13.92 -23.90 -6.70
C GLU A 308 -14.12 -24.76 -5.45
N ASP A 309 -13.40 -25.87 -5.31
CA ASP A 309 -13.42 -26.69 -4.08
C ASP A 309 -12.93 -25.87 -2.87
N ALA A 310 -11.78 -25.19 -3.02
CA ALA A 310 -11.23 -24.33 -1.97
C ALA A 310 -12.18 -23.17 -1.63
N TRP A 311 -12.81 -22.56 -2.64
CA TRP A 311 -13.81 -21.51 -2.45
C TRP A 311 -15.05 -22.03 -1.70
N ASN A 312 -15.53 -23.23 -2.03
CA ASN A 312 -16.70 -23.83 -1.37
C ASN A 312 -16.40 -24.22 0.08
N GLU A 313 -15.21 -24.72 0.38
CA GLU A 313 -14.76 -24.94 1.76
C GLU A 313 -14.76 -23.62 2.54
N LEU A 314 -14.13 -22.58 1.98
CA LEU A 314 -14.08 -21.26 2.61
C LEU A 314 -15.47 -20.68 2.89
N ARG A 315 -16.39 -20.78 1.93
CA ARG A 315 -17.78 -20.32 2.09
C ARG A 315 -18.50 -21.04 3.23
N SER A 316 -18.19 -22.31 3.49
CA SER A 316 -18.77 -23.06 4.61
C SER A 316 -18.27 -22.55 5.97
N LEU A 317 -17.08 -21.94 6.02
CA LEU A 317 -16.44 -21.41 7.22
C LEU A 317 -16.71 -19.92 7.42
N SER A 318 -16.96 -19.17 6.34
CA SER A 318 -17.16 -17.74 6.36
C SER A 318 -18.61 -17.35 6.11
N LYS A 319 -19.31 -16.93 7.17
CA LYS A 319 -20.69 -16.39 7.07
C LYS A 319 -20.80 -15.14 6.20
N MET A 320 -19.70 -14.46 5.90
CA MET A 320 -19.71 -13.32 4.98
C MET A 320 -19.77 -13.73 3.51
N HIS A 321 -19.40 -14.97 3.19
CA HIS A 321 -19.24 -15.45 1.81
C HIS A 321 -20.16 -16.64 1.47
N GLU A 322 -20.86 -17.21 2.45
CA GLU A 322 -21.69 -18.42 2.30
C GLU A 322 -22.58 -18.42 1.04
N GLY A 323 -23.22 -17.29 0.74
CA GLY A 323 -24.06 -17.11 -0.45
C GLY A 323 -23.35 -16.97 -1.79
N MET A 324 -22.02 -16.94 -1.85
CA MET A 324 -21.26 -16.45 -3.02
C MET A 324 -20.73 -17.56 -3.92
N GLY A 325 -21.56 -18.52 -4.33
CA GLY A 325 -21.12 -19.59 -5.23
C GLY A 325 -20.73 -19.10 -6.62
N TYR A 326 -19.86 -19.85 -7.32
CA TYR A 326 -19.33 -19.46 -8.63
C TYR A 326 -20.43 -19.16 -9.65
N ALA A 327 -21.52 -19.94 -9.66
CA ALA A 327 -22.67 -19.67 -10.51
C ALA A 327 -23.31 -18.30 -10.24
N ARG A 328 -23.41 -17.88 -8.97
CA ARG A 328 -23.93 -16.57 -8.60
C ARG A 328 -22.95 -15.44 -8.91
N LEU A 329 -21.66 -15.65 -8.69
CA LEU A 329 -20.63 -14.69 -9.10
C LEU A 329 -20.65 -14.46 -10.60
N GLU A 330 -20.85 -15.52 -11.39
CA GLU A 330 -21.02 -15.48 -12.84
C GLU A 330 -22.28 -14.69 -13.23
N GLU A 331 -23.44 -15.06 -12.68
CA GLU A 331 -24.73 -14.46 -12.99
C GLU A 331 -24.77 -12.96 -12.70
N HIS A 332 -24.20 -12.55 -11.56
CA HIS A 332 -24.26 -11.17 -11.09
C HIS A 332 -23.06 -10.30 -11.50
N GLY A 333 -22.06 -10.86 -12.20
CA GLY A 333 -20.80 -10.14 -12.49
C GLY A 333 -20.00 -9.81 -11.23
N GLY A 334 -20.10 -10.67 -10.21
CA GLY A 334 -19.51 -10.52 -8.89
C GLY A 334 -20.45 -9.89 -7.85
N LEU A 335 -20.21 -10.19 -6.58
CA LEU A 335 -21.05 -9.79 -5.44
C LEU A 335 -20.23 -9.11 -4.35
N GLN A 336 -20.78 -8.11 -3.66
CA GLN A 336 -20.17 -7.56 -2.45
C GLN A 336 -20.46 -8.44 -1.24
N TRP A 337 -19.43 -8.77 -0.47
CA TRP A 337 -19.63 -9.30 0.87
C TRP A 337 -19.95 -8.15 1.87
N PRO A 338 -20.73 -8.42 2.95
CA PRO A 338 -21.33 -9.71 3.30
C PRO A 338 -22.44 -10.21 2.36
N CYS A 339 -22.48 -11.51 2.13
CA CYS A 339 -23.53 -12.23 1.42
C CYS A 339 -23.78 -13.57 2.15
N PRO A 340 -24.63 -13.56 3.19
CA PRO A 340 -24.76 -14.67 4.13
C PRO A 340 -25.50 -15.90 3.58
N ASP A 341 -26.25 -15.77 2.49
CA ASP A 341 -27.01 -16.86 1.90
C ASP A 341 -27.24 -16.67 0.40
N GLU A 342 -27.74 -17.72 -0.26
CA GLU A 342 -27.91 -17.75 -1.72
C GLU A 342 -29.03 -16.86 -2.24
N ASP A 343 -29.93 -16.37 -1.37
CA ASP A 343 -31.00 -15.43 -1.72
C ASP A 343 -30.58 -13.97 -1.50
N HIS A 344 -29.52 -13.72 -0.71
CA HIS A 344 -29.04 -12.37 -0.40
C HIS A 344 -28.38 -11.71 -1.63
N PRO A 345 -28.72 -10.45 -1.99
CA PRO A 345 -28.20 -9.78 -3.18
C PRO A 345 -26.74 -9.27 -3.08
N GLY A 346 -26.01 -9.65 -2.03
CA GLY A 346 -24.78 -8.98 -1.58
C GLY A 346 -25.02 -7.65 -0.85
N THR A 347 -23.99 -7.10 -0.20
CA THR A 347 -24.09 -5.90 0.63
C THR A 347 -23.32 -4.72 0.04
N MET A 348 -24.02 -3.83 -0.65
CA MET A 348 -23.42 -2.66 -1.28
C MET A 348 -22.92 -1.63 -0.24
N ILE A 349 -23.69 -1.39 0.82
CA ILE A 349 -23.41 -0.36 1.82
C ILE A 349 -23.25 -1.02 3.18
N LEU A 350 -22.11 -0.80 3.82
CA LEU A 350 -21.88 -1.27 5.19
C LEU A 350 -22.45 -0.26 6.20
N HIS A 351 -22.75 -0.76 7.40
CA HIS A 351 -23.15 0.05 8.56
C HIS A 351 -24.48 0.79 8.44
N GLU A 352 -25.39 0.36 7.54
CA GLU A 352 -26.77 0.87 7.49
C GLU A 352 -27.49 0.70 8.83
N ARG A 353 -27.10 -0.32 9.62
CA ARG A 353 -27.57 -0.53 11.01
C ARG A 353 -27.45 0.70 11.91
N LEU A 354 -26.52 1.61 11.64
CA LEU A 354 -26.35 2.85 12.42
C LEU A 354 -27.51 3.83 12.23
N TRP A 355 -28.36 3.59 11.22
CA TRP A 355 -29.52 4.41 10.89
C TRP A 355 -30.85 3.80 11.33
N THR A 356 -30.86 2.65 12.01
CA THR A 356 -32.09 2.06 12.56
C THR A 356 -32.50 2.68 13.90
N ASP A 357 -33.80 2.68 14.19
CA ASP A 357 -34.36 3.09 15.49
C ASP A 357 -35.44 2.08 15.93
N PRO A 358 -35.19 1.27 16.97
CA PRO A 358 -34.00 1.26 17.83
C PRO A 358 -32.72 0.84 17.08
N LEU A 359 -31.56 1.30 17.58
CA LEU A 359 -30.25 0.96 17.03
C LEU A 359 -30.04 -0.57 17.03
N GLU A 360 -29.63 -1.11 15.90
CA GLU A 360 -29.23 -2.50 15.77
C GLU A 360 -27.75 -2.67 16.11
N GLY A 361 -27.46 -3.48 17.13
CA GLY A 361 -26.09 -3.73 17.59
C GLY A 361 -25.49 -2.58 18.44
N PRO A 362 -24.18 -2.62 18.72
CA PRO A 362 -23.55 -1.64 19.59
C PRO A 362 -23.37 -0.28 18.91
N GLN A 363 -23.39 0.77 19.72
CA GLN A 363 -22.92 2.10 19.32
C GLN A 363 -21.45 2.06 18.90
N VAL A 364 -21.06 2.95 17.98
CA VAL A 364 -19.67 3.08 17.52
C VAL A 364 -18.96 4.13 18.37
N PRO A 365 -17.81 3.82 18.98
CA PRO A 365 -17.10 4.78 19.80
C PRO A 365 -16.41 5.84 18.94
N PHE A 366 -16.41 7.09 19.41
CA PHE A 366 -15.37 8.05 19.06
C PHE A 366 -14.05 7.63 19.71
N THR A 367 -12.94 7.83 18.99
CA THR A 367 -11.61 7.46 19.48
C THR A 367 -10.71 8.69 19.53
N PRO A 368 -10.45 9.29 20.70
CA PRO A 368 -9.41 10.32 20.84
C PRO A 368 -8.07 9.82 20.33
N VAL A 369 -7.41 10.62 19.47
CA VAL A 369 -6.10 10.30 18.92
C VAL A 369 -5.14 11.48 19.08
N GLU A 370 -3.91 11.17 19.47
CA GLU A 370 -2.84 12.13 19.65
C GLU A 370 -2.05 12.29 18.35
N TRP A 371 -1.81 13.53 17.94
CA TRP A 371 -0.91 13.80 16.82
C TRP A 371 0.55 13.63 17.25
N LYS A 372 1.33 12.94 16.43
CA LYS A 372 2.78 12.85 16.53
C LYS A 372 3.38 13.24 15.19
N ALA A 373 4.47 14.00 15.22
CA ALA A 373 5.23 14.32 14.02
C ALA A 373 5.90 13.05 13.44
N PRO A 374 6.28 13.05 12.15
CA PRO A 374 7.06 11.96 11.57
C PRO A 374 8.31 11.64 12.39
N ILE A 375 8.66 10.36 12.49
CA ILE A 375 9.79 9.91 13.31
C ILE A 375 11.10 10.41 12.73
N ASP A 376 11.21 10.37 11.40
CA ASP A 376 12.40 10.87 10.72
C ASP A 376 12.35 12.41 10.64
N ALA A 377 12.75 13.05 11.73
CA ALA A 377 12.71 14.51 11.86
C ALA A 377 13.74 15.19 10.93
N LEU A 378 13.32 16.31 10.37
CA LEU A 378 14.20 17.20 9.61
C LEU A 378 15.25 17.82 10.56
N SER A 379 16.46 18.04 10.04
CA SER A 379 17.56 18.69 10.76
C SER A 379 18.39 19.54 9.81
N GLU A 380 19.39 20.25 10.32
CA GLU A 380 20.38 20.94 9.46
C GLU A 380 21.12 19.96 8.54
N ASP A 381 21.39 18.73 9.02
CA ASP A 381 22.03 17.68 8.24
C ASP A 381 21.11 17.03 7.20
N PHE A 382 19.80 16.97 7.46
CA PHE A 382 18.79 16.36 6.59
C PHE A 382 17.58 17.31 6.44
N PRO A 383 17.70 18.38 5.64
CA PRO A 383 16.75 19.50 5.66
C PRO A 383 15.53 19.31 4.75
N LEU A 384 15.50 18.28 3.90
CA LEU A 384 14.42 18.04 2.95
C LEU A 384 13.59 16.81 3.32
N ARG A 385 12.28 16.87 3.08
CA ARG A 385 11.35 15.76 3.26
C ARG A 385 11.18 15.01 1.94
N LEU A 386 11.52 13.73 1.92
CA LEU A 386 11.22 12.80 0.84
C LEU A 386 9.95 12.01 1.15
N THR A 387 9.04 11.94 0.18
CA THR A 387 7.90 11.00 0.18
C THR A 387 8.01 10.04 -0.99
N THR A 388 7.66 8.78 -0.80
CA THR A 388 7.52 7.81 -1.89
C THR A 388 6.13 7.87 -2.50
N VAL A 389 6.05 7.76 -3.83
CA VAL A 389 4.79 7.84 -4.59
C VAL A 389 4.70 6.72 -5.61
N ARG A 390 3.62 6.73 -6.41
CA ARG A 390 3.42 5.82 -7.55
C ARG A 390 3.21 6.63 -8.82
N ARG A 391 3.57 6.07 -9.97
CA ARG A 391 3.27 6.57 -11.31
C ARG A 391 2.23 5.67 -11.98
N LEU A 392 1.63 6.15 -13.07
CA LEU A 392 0.56 5.45 -13.78
C LEU A 392 1.09 4.30 -14.65
N ASP A 393 2.28 4.47 -15.21
CA ASP A 393 2.92 3.59 -16.19
C ASP A 393 3.61 2.37 -15.57
N SER A 394 3.90 2.40 -14.27
CA SER A 394 4.61 1.32 -13.56
C SER A 394 3.80 0.84 -12.36
N TYR A 395 3.93 -0.45 -12.04
CA TYR A 395 3.19 -1.05 -10.93
C TYR A 395 4.13 -1.57 -9.83
N ASN A 396 3.95 -1.07 -8.60
CA ASN A 396 4.74 -1.44 -7.41
C ASN A 396 6.25 -1.54 -7.66
N THR A 397 6.88 -2.71 -7.54
CA THR A 397 8.33 -2.88 -7.75
C THR A 397 8.75 -2.91 -9.22
N GLY A 398 7.84 -2.62 -10.16
CA GLY A 398 8.15 -2.56 -11.60
C GLY A 398 8.25 -3.91 -12.30
N VAL A 399 8.66 -4.97 -11.60
CA VAL A 399 9.04 -6.28 -12.18
C VAL A 399 8.06 -6.87 -13.21
N GLN A 400 6.75 -6.71 -13.04
CA GLN A 400 5.74 -7.17 -14.01
C GLN A 400 5.49 -6.20 -15.17
N THR A 401 5.69 -4.90 -14.95
CA THR A 401 5.50 -3.86 -15.96
C THR A 401 6.77 -3.59 -16.76
N ASP A 402 7.94 -3.88 -16.21
CA ASP A 402 9.22 -3.53 -16.82
C ASP A 402 9.56 -4.39 -18.04
N VAL A 403 9.04 -5.62 -18.05
CA VAL A 403 9.09 -6.51 -19.23
C VAL A 403 8.34 -5.90 -20.43
N LEU A 404 7.46 -4.92 -20.21
CA LEU A 404 6.77 -4.14 -21.25
C LEU A 404 7.57 -2.87 -21.64
N SER A 405 8.90 -2.98 -21.67
CA SER A 405 9.91 -1.90 -21.87
C SER A 405 9.73 -0.99 -23.09
N THR A 406 8.72 -1.23 -23.94
CA THR A 406 8.36 -0.40 -25.09
C THR A 406 7.19 0.56 -24.82
N ALA A 407 6.66 0.60 -23.59
CA ALA A 407 5.59 1.53 -23.24
C ALA A 407 6.06 2.99 -23.37
N PRO A 408 5.45 3.81 -24.24
CA PRO A 408 5.91 5.18 -24.53
C PRO A 408 5.77 6.15 -23.34
N LEU A 409 5.14 5.71 -22.25
CA LEU A 409 4.94 6.50 -21.04
C LEU A 409 6.01 6.27 -19.98
N ARG A 410 6.89 5.24 -20.13
CA ARG A 410 7.88 4.89 -19.11
C ARG A 410 8.88 6.03 -18.91
N GLN A 411 9.04 6.44 -17.66
CA GLN A 411 10.00 7.48 -17.27
C GLN A 411 11.07 6.88 -16.36
N SER A 412 12.34 7.17 -16.65
CA SER A 412 13.44 6.85 -15.74
C SER A 412 13.25 7.46 -14.35
N GLU A 413 13.89 6.86 -13.36
CA GLU A 413 13.83 7.34 -11.99
C GLU A 413 14.64 8.63 -11.81
N SER A 414 14.10 9.53 -11.00
CA SER A 414 14.70 10.82 -10.68
C SER A 414 14.24 11.31 -9.32
N LEU A 415 15.12 12.01 -8.59
CA LEU A 415 14.68 12.79 -7.45
C LEU A 415 13.92 14.02 -7.95
N ARG A 416 12.64 14.10 -7.60
CA ARG A 416 11.77 15.22 -7.96
C ARG A 416 11.84 16.27 -6.87
N ILE A 417 12.12 17.50 -7.26
CA ILE A 417 12.37 18.61 -6.34
C ILE A 417 11.79 19.92 -6.88
N SER A 418 11.46 20.85 -5.98
CA SER A 418 11.06 22.20 -6.40
C SER A 418 12.22 22.92 -7.10
N PRO A 419 11.97 23.74 -8.14
CA PRO A 419 13.00 24.58 -8.75
C PRO A 419 13.69 25.50 -7.74
N GLU A 420 12.95 26.01 -6.75
CA GLU A 420 13.45 26.89 -5.69
C GLU A 420 14.50 26.18 -4.81
N ASP A 421 14.24 24.93 -4.42
CA ASP A 421 15.21 24.14 -3.66
C ASP A 421 16.44 23.78 -4.49
N GLY A 422 16.25 23.40 -5.75
CA GLY A 422 17.35 23.12 -6.67
C GLY A 422 18.29 24.33 -6.81
N VAL A 423 17.73 25.52 -7.02
CA VAL A 423 18.50 26.77 -7.08
C VAL A 423 19.16 27.08 -5.74
N ARG A 424 18.45 26.94 -4.62
CA ARG A 424 18.99 27.17 -3.26
C ARG A 424 20.17 26.26 -2.94
N LEU A 425 20.14 25.01 -3.41
CA LEU A 425 21.20 24.02 -3.23
C LEU A 425 22.30 24.12 -4.30
N GLY A 426 22.12 24.95 -5.33
CA GLY A 426 23.06 25.07 -6.46
C GLY A 426 23.10 23.82 -7.35
N LEU A 427 21.99 23.10 -7.46
CA LEU A 427 21.85 21.85 -8.20
C LEU A 427 20.99 22.05 -9.45
N PRO A 428 21.59 22.14 -10.66
CA PRO A 428 20.84 22.32 -11.90
C PRO A 428 19.90 21.14 -12.21
N ASP A 429 18.81 21.41 -12.91
CA ASP A 429 17.92 20.37 -13.45
C ASP A 429 18.69 19.39 -14.33
N GLY A 430 18.40 18.09 -14.18
CA GLY A 430 19.08 17.00 -14.88
C GLY A 430 20.48 16.64 -14.35
N SER A 431 20.99 17.32 -13.30
CA SER A 431 22.28 16.97 -12.70
C SER A 431 22.21 15.64 -11.93
N GLN A 432 23.32 14.90 -11.91
CA GLN A 432 23.46 13.72 -11.07
C GLN A 432 23.70 14.13 -9.62
N VAL A 433 22.88 13.62 -8.70
CA VAL A 433 22.96 13.95 -7.28
C VAL A 433 23.07 12.70 -6.42
N ARG A 434 23.70 12.86 -5.26
CA ARG A 434 23.65 11.87 -4.18
C ARG A 434 22.55 12.28 -3.23
N VAL A 435 21.64 11.35 -2.96
CA VAL A 435 20.56 11.49 -2.00
C VAL A 435 20.88 10.60 -0.81
N SER A 436 21.01 11.19 0.37
CA SER A 436 21.37 10.49 1.60
C SER A 436 20.28 10.63 2.65
N SER A 437 19.94 9.54 3.33
CA SER A 437 19.18 9.55 4.58
C SER A 437 20.06 9.03 5.73
N ARG A 438 19.45 8.84 6.90
CA ARG A 438 20.12 8.20 8.04
C ARG A 438 20.43 6.71 7.80
N ARG A 439 19.78 6.04 6.84
CA ARG A 439 19.92 4.60 6.58
C ARG A 439 20.90 4.30 5.45
N GLY A 440 20.91 5.15 4.42
CA GLY A 440 21.74 4.89 3.25
C GLY A 440 21.86 6.07 2.31
N SER A 441 22.42 5.81 1.12
CA SER A 441 22.53 6.80 0.07
C SER A 441 22.39 6.14 -1.30
N ILE A 442 21.81 6.88 -2.24
CA ILE A 442 21.67 6.50 -3.64
C ILE A 442 22.15 7.64 -4.53
N GLU A 443 22.51 7.33 -5.77
CA GLU A 443 22.81 8.33 -6.79
C GLU A 443 21.74 8.29 -7.87
N VAL A 444 21.16 9.44 -8.20
CA VAL A 444 20.03 9.53 -9.12
C VAL A 444 20.04 10.88 -9.85
N PRO A 445 19.51 10.97 -11.08
CA PRO A 445 19.29 12.27 -11.70
C PRO A 445 18.29 13.11 -10.90
N LEU A 446 18.55 14.41 -10.82
CA LEU A 446 17.64 15.39 -10.25
C LEU A 446 16.70 15.91 -11.35
N CYS A 447 15.41 16.06 -11.03
CA CYS A 447 14.44 16.65 -11.94
C CYS A 447 13.56 17.70 -11.25
N TYR A 448 13.51 18.89 -11.82
CA TYR A 448 12.67 19.98 -11.34
C TYR A 448 11.19 19.70 -11.60
N GLU A 449 10.36 19.98 -10.59
CA GLU A 449 8.91 19.89 -10.69
C GLU A 449 8.25 21.10 -10.03
N ALA A 450 7.76 22.02 -10.87
CA ALA A 450 7.13 23.26 -10.42
C ALA A 450 5.82 23.08 -9.62
N ALA A 451 5.25 21.87 -9.62
CA ALA A 451 4.07 21.53 -8.82
C ALA A 451 4.40 21.20 -7.36
N LEU A 452 5.68 21.05 -7.02
CA LEU A 452 6.14 20.76 -5.65
C LEU A 452 6.39 22.03 -4.86
N ARG A 453 6.07 21.96 -3.57
CA ARG A 453 6.39 23.02 -2.60
C ARG A 453 7.85 22.90 -2.17
N PRO A 454 8.55 24.03 -1.89
CA PRO A 454 9.89 23.98 -1.32
C PRO A 454 9.95 23.18 -0.02
N GLY A 455 11.01 22.41 0.17
CA GLY A 455 11.19 21.49 1.30
C GLY A 455 10.71 20.06 1.05
N LEU A 456 9.90 19.82 0.01
CA LEU A 456 9.36 18.50 -0.33
C LEU A 456 10.02 17.95 -1.60
N THR A 457 10.38 16.68 -1.54
CA THR A 457 10.86 15.87 -2.67
C THR A 457 10.07 14.58 -2.79
N TRP A 458 10.12 13.95 -3.95
CA TRP A 458 9.58 12.59 -4.11
C TRP A 458 10.36 11.73 -5.09
N MET A 459 10.24 10.43 -4.89
CA MET A 459 10.75 9.36 -5.76
C MET A 459 9.75 8.21 -5.79
N THR A 460 9.97 7.20 -6.64
CA THR A 460 9.13 6.01 -6.70
C THR A 460 9.94 4.75 -6.39
N PRO A 461 9.29 3.65 -5.95
CA PRO A 461 9.95 2.35 -5.80
C PRO A 461 9.85 1.48 -7.06
N HIS A 462 9.56 2.08 -8.23
CA HIS A 462 9.26 1.32 -9.45
C HIS A 462 10.49 0.79 -10.17
N ALA A 463 11.65 1.43 -10.02
CA ALA A 463 12.87 1.10 -10.76
C ALA A 463 14.05 1.04 -9.80
N SER A 464 14.01 0.07 -8.88
CA SER A 464 15.09 -0.24 -7.92
C SER A 464 16.44 -0.46 -8.60
N GLU A 465 16.42 -1.05 -9.80
CA GLU A 465 17.55 -1.24 -10.70
C GLU A 465 18.22 0.06 -11.16
N GLU A 466 17.46 1.16 -11.26
CA GLU A 466 17.98 2.49 -11.59
C GLU A 466 18.36 3.26 -10.31
N ALA A 467 17.44 3.33 -9.35
CA ALA A 467 17.63 3.99 -8.08
C ALA A 467 16.67 3.44 -7.01
N ASP A 468 17.21 2.68 -6.07
CA ASP A 468 16.43 2.07 -5.00
C ASP A 468 16.11 3.05 -3.86
N VAL A 469 14.95 3.70 -3.95
CA VAL A 469 14.47 4.64 -2.93
C VAL A 469 14.33 3.99 -1.56
N ASN A 470 14.06 2.69 -1.49
CA ASN A 470 13.80 2.01 -0.22
C ASN A 470 15.06 1.83 0.62
N VAL A 471 16.26 1.97 0.03
CA VAL A 471 17.53 2.15 0.78
C VAL A 471 17.52 3.39 1.68
N LEU A 472 16.69 4.40 1.36
CA LEU A 472 16.61 5.63 2.14
C LEU A 472 15.57 5.57 3.26
N THR A 473 14.60 4.65 3.15
CA THR A 473 13.38 4.64 3.96
C THR A 473 13.58 4.10 5.39
N ALA A 474 12.57 4.35 6.23
CA ALA A 474 12.54 4.01 7.64
C ALA A 474 11.85 2.67 7.88
N GLU A 475 12.48 1.75 8.61
CA GLU A 475 11.82 0.52 9.08
C GLU A 475 10.87 0.77 10.27
N ASP A 476 10.90 1.97 10.88
CA ASP A 476 9.95 2.36 11.92
C ASP A 476 8.51 2.21 11.43
N TYR A 477 7.66 1.54 12.21
CA TYR A 477 6.30 1.19 11.82
C TYR A 477 5.23 1.61 12.84
N ASP A 478 3.98 1.72 12.36
CA ASP A 478 2.81 1.89 13.21
C ASP A 478 2.62 0.65 14.09
N PRO A 479 2.69 0.77 15.44
CA PRO A 479 2.69 -0.38 16.33
C PRO A 479 1.34 -1.13 16.38
N LYS A 480 0.29 -0.61 15.74
CA LYS A 480 -1.04 -1.24 15.71
C LYS A 480 -1.24 -2.07 14.44
N SER A 481 -0.71 -1.63 13.30
CA SER A 481 -0.82 -2.33 12.01
C SER A 481 0.45 -3.04 11.55
N GLY A 482 1.63 -2.66 12.05
CA GLY A 482 2.91 -3.14 11.55
C GLY A 482 3.29 -2.54 10.19
N THR A 483 2.82 -1.33 9.88
CA THR A 483 3.10 -0.66 8.58
C THR A 483 4.21 0.37 8.71
N ALA A 484 5.26 0.25 7.91
CA ALA A 484 6.41 1.16 7.93
C ALA A 484 6.12 2.59 7.41
N GLU A 485 6.92 3.56 7.85
CA GLU A 485 6.82 4.97 7.45
C GLU A 485 7.54 5.26 6.12
N PHE A 486 6.90 4.90 5.00
CA PHE A 486 7.42 5.18 3.66
C PHE A 486 7.22 6.62 3.18
N LYS A 487 6.30 7.35 3.81
CA LYS A 487 5.85 8.68 3.32
C LYS A 487 6.66 9.83 3.87
N ALA A 488 7.50 9.59 4.87
CA ALA A 488 8.19 10.65 5.59
C ALA A 488 9.64 10.30 5.89
N VAL A 489 10.54 10.60 4.95
CA VAL A 489 11.99 10.41 5.12
C VAL A 489 12.70 11.76 5.12
N ALA A 490 13.62 11.98 6.05
CA ALA A 490 14.48 13.16 6.06
C ALA A 490 15.73 12.86 5.23
N ILE A 491 16.00 13.71 4.23
CA ILE A 491 17.10 13.52 3.29
C ILE A 491 17.99 14.75 3.17
N ARG A 492 19.22 14.50 2.71
CA ARG A 492 20.15 15.50 2.18
C ARG A 492 20.41 15.21 0.71
N VAL A 493 20.57 16.26 -0.08
CA VAL A 493 20.88 16.16 -1.51
C VAL A 493 22.17 16.91 -1.78
N GLU A 494 23.13 16.24 -2.39
CA GLU A 494 24.47 16.76 -2.66
C GLU A 494 24.85 16.52 -4.12
N ALA A 495 25.64 17.42 -4.70
CA ALA A 495 26.19 17.21 -6.03
C ALA A 495 27.15 16.01 -6.03
N VAL A 496 27.03 15.12 -7.01
CA VAL A 496 28.09 14.13 -7.26
C VAL A 496 29.22 14.86 -7.99
N ALA A 497 30.41 14.87 -7.41
CA ALA A 497 31.59 15.37 -8.11
C ALA A 497 31.72 14.58 -9.43
N ALA A 498 31.72 15.27 -10.56
CA ALA A 498 32.00 14.62 -11.84
C ALA A 498 33.29 13.81 -11.67
N ALA A 499 33.21 12.49 -11.89
CA ALA A 499 34.40 11.65 -11.92
C ALA A 499 35.40 12.36 -12.82
N GLY A 500 36.55 12.73 -12.25
CA GLY A 500 37.49 13.63 -12.90
C GLY A 500 37.84 13.10 -14.28
N ILE A 501 37.27 13.70 -15.32
CA ILE A 501 37.89 13.69 -16.62
C ILE A 501 39.07 14.62 -16.44
N ASP A 502 40.24 14.03 -16.18
CA ASP A 502 41.51 14.73 -16.22
C ASP A 502 41.58 15.53 -17.54
N PRO A 503 41.61 16.87 -17.51
CA PRO A 503 41.74 17.65 -18.73
C PRO A 503 43.13 17.51 -19.39
N ALA A 504 44.04 16.73 -18.80
CA ALA A 504 45.40 16.48 -19.28
C ALA A 504 45.68 15.01 -19.67
N GLY A 505 44.68 14.13 -19.71
CA GLY A 505 44.83 12.79 -20.27
C GLY A 505 44.64 12.81 -21.78
N ALA A 506 45.73 12.87 -22.55
CA ALA A 506 45.69 12.67 -24.00
C ALA A 506 44.94 11.36 -24.32
N GLY A 507 43.80 11.47 -24.99
CA GLY A 507 43.07 10.31 -25.50
C GLY A 507 43.96 9.46 -26.41
N PRO A 508 43.74 8.14 -26.52
CA PRO A 508 44.52 7.30 -27.40
C PRO A 508 44.37 7.82 -28.83
N THR A 509 45.50 8.14 -29.46
CA THR A 509 45.53 8.52 -30.86
C THR A 509 45.08 7.35 -31.73
N ARG A 510 44.59 7.68 -32.93
CA ARG A 510 44.07 6.77 -33.98
C ARG A 510 45.09 5.75 -34.54
N ALA A 511 46.17 5.47 -33.82
CA ALA A 511 47.19 4.47 -34.13
C ALA A 511 47.03 3.16 -33.32
N ASP A 512 46.18 3.12 -32.30
CA ASP A 512 45.99 1.92 -31.44
C ASP A 512 44.76 1.07 -31.80
N ILE A 513 44.03 1.40 -32.87
CA ILE A 513 42.91 0.60 -33.41
C ILE A 513 43.42 -0.25 -34.59
N GLY A 514 44.49 -1.00 -34.34
CA GLY A 514 45.22 -1.73 -35.39
C GLY A 514 45.82 -3.03 -34.90
N ALA A 515 45.14 -3.76 -34.01
CA ALA A 515 45.54 -5.12 -33.63
C ALA A 515 44.38 -5.89 -32.97
N LEU A 516 43.24 -6.05 -33.65
CA LEU A 516 42.22 -7.06 -33.29
C LEU A 516 41.45 -7.62 -34.50
N ASP A 517 41.83 -7.27 -35.73
CA ASP A 517 41.34 -7.92 -36.96
C ASP A 517 42.30 -9.03 -37.39
N ALA A 518 42.39 -10.10 -36.60
CA ALA A 518 42.95 -11.38 -37.03
C ALA A 518 42.66 -12.46 -35.99
N ILE A 519 41.44 -13.02 -36.02
CA ILE A 519 41.05 -14.43 -35.77
C ILE A 519 39.54 -14.41 -36.12
N GLY A 520 39.15 -14.81 -37.33
CA GLY A 520 38.98 -16.21 -37.67
C GLY A 520 37.51 -16.46 -37.96
N SER A 521 37.11 -16.16 -39.19
CA SER A 521 35.90 -16.63 -39.83
C SER A 521 35.90 -18.16 -39.91
N ASP A 522 34.83 -18.82 -39.46
CA ASP A 522 34.39 -20.11 -40.00
C ASP A 522 32.97 -20.41 -39.47
N TYR A 523 31.95 -20.30 -40.33
CA TYR A 523 30.93 -21.32 -40.59
C TYR A 523 29.98 -20.82 -41.71
N PRO A 524 29.58 -21.68 -42.68
CA PRO A 524 29.00 -21.23 -43.94
C PRO A 524 27.46 -21.24 -43.92
N SER A 525 26.87 -20.22 -44.53
CA SER A 525 25.49 -20.26 -45.00
C SER A 525 25.39 -21.08 -46.28
N SER A 526 24.60 -22.15 -46.28
CA SER A 526 24.02 -22.71 -47.51
C SER A 526 22.51 -22.49 -47.49
N ALA A 527 22.03 -21.96 -48.61
CA ALA A 527 20.69 -21.48 -48.86
C ALA A 527 19.64 -22.58 -49.10
N ALA A 528 18.39 -22.10 -49.05
CA ALA A 528 17.25 -22.43 -49.91
C ALA A 528 16.31 -23.59 -49.52
N GLY A 529 15.02 -23.24 -49.42
CA GLY A 529 13.97 -24.01 -50.09
C GLY A 529 12.65 -24.15 -49.33
N ALA A 530 11.61 -23.51 -49.89
CA ALA A 530 10.16 -23.71 -49.70
C ALA A 530 9.52 -23.19 -48.40
#